data_AF-A0A7J2N2A2-F1
#
_entry.id   AF-A0A7J2N2A2-F1
#
_cell.length_a   1.000
_cell.length_b   1.000
_cell.length_c   1.000
_cell.angle_alpha   90.00
_cell.angle_beta   90.00
_cell.angle_gamma   90.00
#
_symmetry.space_group_name_H-M   'P 1'
#
loop_
_entity.id
_entity.type
_entity.pdbx_description
1 polymer ?
#
loop_
_entity_poly.entity_id
_entity_poly.type
_entity_poly.pdbx_seq_one_letter_code
_entity_poly.pdbx_strand_id
1 'polypeptide(L)'
;MLKLNEKGIISWLLSQLALLLAAAILLASIASITFYNDWKKEAEIKAIAMNIASEIASMDLKSYPNSTDYFLPIKPYKIYLSPSYIRIERNDGTIHKNISVVVSMWVKPYIEVWKNGTDLHENLFEKYGHYGNISDYLPNEAKEDLKEEMDRICRELTARPFILDVNKPLHIEKDIIYFEDGKMDILIVSQEET
;
A
#
# COMPACT_ATOMS: atom_id res chain seq x y z
N MET A 1 77.65 0.17 -7.64
CA MET A 1 76.38 -0.51 -7.34
C MET A 1 75.65 0.29 -6.27
N LEU A 2 74.62 1.04 -6.65
CA LEU A 2 73.72 1.68 -5.70
C LEU A 2 73.00 0.58 -4.92
N LYS A 3 73.36 0.36 -3.65
CA LYS A 3 72.50 -0.37 -2.72
C LYS A 3 71.24 0.48 -2.56
N LEU A 4 70.25 0.23 -3.41
CA LEU A 4 68.95 0.87 -3.26
C LEU A 4 68.42 0.57 -1.86
N ASN A 5 67.84 1.61 -1.29
CA ASN A 5 67.36 1.76 0.07
C ASN A 5 66.19 0.80 0.34
N GLU A 6 66.46 -0.50 0.50
CA GLU A 6 65.45 -1.56 0.70
C GLU A 6 64.49 -1.23 1.86
N LYS A 7 65.00 -0.63 2.93
CA LYS A 7 64.17 -0.14 4.06
C LYS A 7 63.22 0.98 3.65
N GLY A 8 63.64 1.88 2.76
CA GLY A 8 62.80 2.95 2.21
C GLY A 8 61.70 2.40 1.30
N ILE A 9 62.01 1.37 0.49
CA ILE A 9 61.05 0.71 -0.39
C ILE A 9 60.00 -0.06 0.44
N ILE A 10 60.42 -0.77 1.49
CA ILE A 10 59.51 -1.48 2.40
C ILE A 10 58.61 -0.50 3.17
N SER A 11 59.17 0.59 3.69
CA SER A 11 58.39 1.64 4.39
C SER A 11 57.34 2.28 3.46
N TRP A 12 57.72 2.54 2.22
CA TRP A 12 56.82 3.07 1.20
C TRP A 12 55.70 2.09 0.83
N LEU A 13 56.02 0.80 0.62
CA LEU A 13 55.02 -0.25 0.38
C LEU A 13 54.07 -0.43 1.57
N LEU A 14 54.60 -0.38 2.80
CA LEU A 14 53.78 -0.47 4.02
C LEU A 14 52.84 0.72 4.17
N SER A 15 53.30 1.93 3.82
CA SER A 15 52.48 3.14 3.79
C SER A 15 51.36 3.03 2.75
N GLN A 16 51.65 2.47 1.56
CA GLN A 16 50.62 2.22 0.55
C GLN A 16 49.60 1.18 1.00
N LEU A 17 50.03 0.09 1.63
CA LEU A 17 49.14 -0.92 2.21
C LEU A 17 48.25 -0.32 3.30
N ALA A 18 48.82 0.50 4.19
CA ALA A 18 48.06 1.19 5.24
C ALA A 18 47.04 2.17 4.65
N LEU A 19 47.42 2.92 3.60
CA LEU A 19 46.53 3.82 2.89
C LEU A 19 45.37 3.06 2.22
N LEU A 20 45.66 1.91 1.60
CA LEU A 20 44.66 1.07 0.93
C LEU A 20 43.69 0.46 1.94
N LEU A 21 44.19 0.02 3.10
CA LEU A 21 43.36 -0.46 4.20
C LEU A 21 42.46 0.65 4.77
N ALA A 22 43.02 1.86 4.99
CA ALA A 22 42.26 3.01 5.46
C ALA A 22 41.16 3.40 4.47
N ALA A 23 41.46 3.41 3.17
CA ALA A 23 40.48 3.67 2.12
C ALA A 23 39.37 2.61 2.08
N ALA A 24 39.71 1.33 2.23
CA ALA A 24 38.73 0.24 2.28
C ALA A 24 37.77 0.37 3.49
N ILE A 25 38.29 0.72 4.67
CA ILE A 25 37.47 0.95 5.87
C ILE A 25 36.53 2.14 5.67
N LEU A 26 37.02 3.23 5.07
CA LEU A 26 36.23 4.41 4.76
C LEU A 26 35.10 4.09 3.77
N LEU A 27 35.41 3.36 2.70
CA LEU A 27 34.42 2.91 1.72
C LEU A 27 33.37 2.00 2.35
N ALA A 28 33.77 1.05 3.19
CA ALA A 28 32.85 0.16 3.91
C ALA A 28 31.92 0.94 4.86
N SER A 29 32.46 1.95 5.54
CA SER A 29 31.69 2.81 6.45
C SER A 29 30.65 3.64 5.71
N ILE A 30 31.05 4.28 4.59
CA ILE A 30 30.12 5.04 3.74
C ILE A 30 29.03 4.13 3.18
N ALA A 31 29.41 2.97 2.62
CA ALA A 31 28.47 1.99 2.11
C ALA A 31 27.47 1.55 3.18
N SER A 32 27.94 1.22 4.38
CA SER A 32 27.07 0.79 5.49
C SER A 32 26.04 1.85 5.86
N ILE A 33 26.43 3.13 5.93
CA ILE A 33 25.50 4.23 6.25
C ILE A 33 24.45 4.37 5.16
N THR A 34 24.86 4.30 3.89
CA THR A 34 23.95 4.46 2.77
C THR A 34 22.96 3.30 2.67
N PHE A 35 23.43 2.04 2.76
CA PHE A 35 22.55 0.87 2.74
C PHE A 35 21.59 0.83 3.93
N TYR A 36 22.05 1.21 5.13
CA TYR A 36 21.20 1.28 6.31
C TYR A 36 20.07 2.30 6.15
N ASN A 37 20.37 3.45 5.55
CA ASN A 37 19.37 4.49 5.34
C ASN A 37 18.28 4.05 4.34
N ASP A 38 18.67 3.47 3.21
CA ASP A 38 17.70 2.99 2.22
C ASP A 38 16.88 1.80 2.75
N TRP A 39 17.51 0.86 3.47
CA TRP A 39 16.80 -0.23 4.14
C TRP A 39 15.77 0.26 5.16
N LYS A 40 16.14 1.27 5.97
CA LYS A 40 15.22 1.87 6.94
C LYS A 40 14.01 2.52 6.26
N LYS A 41 14.23 3.21 5.14
CA LYS A 41 13.16 3.83 4.35
C LYS A 41 12.23 2.78 3.74
N GLU A 42 12.77 1.68 3.23
CA GLU A 42 12.00 0.56 2.70
C GLU A 42 11.14 -0.09 3.80
N ALA A 43 11.73 -0.36 4.96
CA ALA A 43 11.03 -0.90 6.12
C ALA A 43 9.89 0.03 6.60
N GLU A 44 10.13 1.34 6.62
CA GLU A 44 9.13 2.35 6.95
C GLU A 44 7.93 2.31 6.00
N ILE A 45 8.16 2.38 4.68
CA ILE A 45 7.05 2.37 3.71
C ILE A 45 6.34 1.01 3.69
N LYS A 46 7.05 -0.09 3.95
CA LYS A 46 6.44 -1.41 4.09
C LYS A 46 5.52 -1.48 5.29
N ALA A 47 5.93 -0.92 6.44
CA ALA A 47 5.10 -0.84 7.63
C ALA A 47 3.84 -0.01 7.37
N ILE A 48 3.95 1.11 6.66
CA ILE A 48 2.79 1.93 6.27
C ILE A 48 1.83 1.12 5.39
N ALA A 49 2.32 0.46 4.35
CA ALA A 49 1.48 -0.36 3.47
C ALA A 49 0.80 -1.50 4.24
N MET A 50 1.52 -2.17 5.14
CA MET A 50 0.96 -3.22 6.01
C MET A 50 -0.10 -2.67 6.97
N ASN A 51 0.09 -1.48 7.52
CA ASN A 51 -0.88 -0.85 8.41
C ASN A 51 -2.17 -0.51 7.67
N ILE A 52 -2.10 0.04 6.45
CA ILE A 52 -3.28 0.31 5.63
C ILE A 52 -4.03 -1.00 5.34
N ALA A 53 -3.30 -2.04 4.88
CA ALA A 53 -3.91 -3.34 4.61
C ALA A 53 -4.55 -3.96 5.87
N SER A 54 -3.92 -3.79 7.03
CA SER A 54 -4.43 -4.28 8.31
C SER A 54 -5.67 -3.52 8.76
N GLU A 55 -5.73 -2.21 8.57
CA GLU A 55 -6.90 -1.41 8.92
C GLU A 55 -8.11 -1.83 8.07
N ILE A 56 -7.92 -1.96 6.76
CA ILE A 56 -8.93 -2.46 5.81
C ILE A 56 -9.39 -3.88 6.23
N ALA A 57 -8.45 -4.79 6.52
CA ALA A 57 -8.80 -6.15 6.96
C ALA A 57 -9.49 -6.17 8.33
N SER A 58 -9.17 -5.24 9.22
CA SER A 58 -9.82 -5.15 10.53
C SER A 58 -11.30 -4.78 10.41
N MET A 59 -11.66 -3.97 9.40
CA MET A 59 -13.04 -3.59 9.14
C MET A 59 -13.90 -4.76 8.68
N ASP A 60 -13.32 -5.72 7.94
CA ASP A 60 -14.00 -6.96 7.57
C ASP A 60 -14.40 -7.78 8.81
N LEU A 61 -13.59 -7.74 9.87
CA LEU A 61 -13.83 -8.47 11.12
C LEU A 61 -14.74 -7.72 12.11
N LYS A 62 -14.88 -6.39 11.98
CA LYS A 62 -15.71 -5.59 12.89
C LYS A 62 -17.19 -5.83 12.60
N SER A 63 -17.98 -5.94 13.67
CA SER A 63 -19.45 -5.91 13.61
C SER A 63 -20.03 -4.54 13.94
N TYR A 64 -19.31 -3.73 14.75
CA TYR A 64 -19.65 -2.34 15.06
C TYR A 64 -18.43 -1.60 15.67
N PRO A 65 -18.18 -0.31 15.37
CA PRO A 65 -18.79 0.48 14.30
C PRO A 65 -18.44 -0.06 12.91
N ASN A 66 -19.33 0.16 11.94
CA ASN A 66 -19.19 -0.34 10.57
C ASN A 66 -18.45 0.64 9.65
N SER A 67 -18.05 1.83 10.13
CA SER A 67 -17.20 2.77 9.40
C SER A 67 -16.02 3.25 10.27
N THR A 68 -14.92 3.62 9.63
CA THR A 68 -13.74 4.21 10.28
C THR A 68 -12.99 5.09 9.27
N ASP A 69 -12.54 6.25 9.73
CA ASP A 69 -11.65 7.12 8.96
C ASP A 69 -10.19 6.83 9.31
N TYR A 70 -9.39 6.55 8.29
CA TYR A 70 -7.96 6.33 8.43
C TYR A 70 -7.16 7.51 7.86
N PHE A 71 -6.33 8.13 8.69
CA PHE A 71 -5.47 9.24 8.27
C PHE A 71 -4.13 8.73 7.77
N LEU A 72 -3.85 9.01 6.50
CA LEU A 72 -2.58 8.66 5.89
C LEU A 72 -1.44 9.51 6.48
N PRO A 73 -0.23 8.95 6.64
CA PRO A 73 0.91 9.72 7.10
C PRO A 73 1.29 10.79 6.07
N ILE A 74 1.26 12.06 6.48
CA ILE A 74 1.59 13.21 5.62
C ILE A 74 3.10 13.24 5.34
N LYS A 75 3.50 12.56 4.27
CA LYS A 75 4.88 12.44 3.80
C LYS A 75 4.89 12.41 2.26
N PRO A 76 6.02 12.72 1.60
CA PRO A 76 6.11 12.79 0.14
C PRO A 76 6.17 11.40 -0.50
N TYR A 77 5.14 10.58 -0.24
CA TYR A 77 4.97 9.25 -0.82
C TYR A 77 3.82 9.26 -1.81
N LYS A 78 3.91 8.42 -2.83
CA LYS A 78 2.78 8.08 -3.69
C LYS A 78 2.24 6.74 -3.26
N ILE A 79 0.98 6.70 -2.84
CA ILE A 79 0.33 5.49 -2.38
C ILE A 79 -0.69 5.08 -3.45
N TYR A 80 -0.55 3.86 -3.93
CA TYR A 80 -1.40 3.23 -4.93
C TYR A 80 -2.19 2.13 -4.24
N LEU A 81 -3.52 2.22 -4.30
CA LEU A 81 -4.44 1.26 -3.72
C LEU A 81 -5.14 0.48 -4.83
N SER A 82 -5.03 -0.84 -4.77
CA SER A 82 -5.74 -1.79 -5.62
C SER A 82 -6.46 -2.80 -4.73
N PRO A 83 -7.55 -3.44 -5.20
CA PRO A 83 -8.21 -4.51 -4.45
C PRO A 83 -7.30 -5.71 -4.13
N SER A 84 -6.18 -5.85 -4.84
CA SER A 84 -5.25 -6.98 -4.66
C SER A 84 -3.95 -6.59 -3.94
N TYR A 85 -3.56 -5.31 -3.96
CA TYR A 85 -2.29 -4.86 -3.41
C TYR A 85 -2.28 -3.36 -3.06
N ILE A 86 -1.35 -2.99 -2.18
CA ILE A 86 -0.98 -1.62 -1.89
C ILE A 86 0.46 -1.44 -2.37
N ARG A 87 0.71 -0.43 -3.18
CA ARG A 87 2.07 -0.05 -3.60
C ARG A 87 2.38 1.34 -3.09
N ILE A 88 3.53 1.49 -2.43
CA ILE A 88 4.02 2.80 -1.97
C ILE A 88 5.34 3.10 -2.66
N GLU A 89 5.43 4.28 -3.26
CA GLU A 89 6.63 4.78 -3.92
C GLU A 89 7.16 6.04 -3.23
N ARG A 90 8.48 6.08 -3.05
CA ARG A 90 9.21 7.19 -2.44
C ARG A 90 10.42 7.56 -3.30
N ASN A 91 10.56 8.84 -3.63
CA ASN A 91 11.60 9.35 -4.54
C ASN A 91 12.75 10.06 -3.80
N ASP A 92 13.37 9.40 -2.83
CA ASP A 92 14.49 9.99 -2.06
C ASP A 92 15.57 8.99 -1.64
N GLY A 93 15.65 7.83 -2.30
CA GLY A 93 16.68 6.85 -1.95
C GLY A 93 18.05 7.29 -2.44
N THR A 94 19.08 6.93 -1.66
CA THR A 94 20.45 7.39 -1.89
C THR A 94 21.20 6.51 -2.88
N ILE A 95 20.90 5.20 -2.91
CA ILE A 95 21.38 4.25 -3.93
C ILE A 95 20.31 4.04 -4.99
N HIS A 96 19.08 3.74 -4.57
CA HIS A 96 17.93 3.62 -5.45
C HIS A 96 17.16 4.93 -5.42
N LYS A 97 17.19 5.73 -6.49
CA LYS A 97 16.47 7.02 -6.53
C LYS A 97 14.98 6.87 -6.14
N ASN A 98 14.38 5.74 -6.52
CA ASN A 98 13.01 5.39 -6.17
C ASN A 98 13.02 4.09 -5.35
N ILE A 99 12.41 4.14 -4.16
CA ILE A 99 12.13 2.97 -3.34
C ILE A 99 10.65 2.65 -3.52
N SER A 100 10.33 1.43 -3.94
CA SER A 100 8.97 0.95 -4.17
C SER A 100 8.74 -0.32 -3.38
N VAL A 101 7.65 -0.37 -2.63
CA VAL A 101 7.22 -1.56 -1.89
C VAL A 101 5.80 -1.91 -2.30
N VAL A 102 5.56 -3.21 -2.49
CA VAL A 102 4.24 -3.77 -2.78
C VAL A 102 3.86 -4.73 -1.65
N VAL A 103 2.66 -4.58 -1.12
CA VAL A 103 2.06 -5.46 -0.10
C VAL A 103 0.75 -6.00 -0.64
N SER A 104 0.58 -7.32 -0.62
CA SER A 104 -0.68 -7.97 -1.02
C SER A 104 -1.77 -7.69 0.01
N MET A 105 -3.02 -7.52 -0.45
CA MET A 105 -4.17 -7.41 0.44
C MET A 105 -4.82 -8.76 0.71
N TRP A 106 -5.31 -8.93 1.94
CA TRP A 106 -6.00 -10.15 2.38
C TRP A 106 -7.48 -10.14 2.07
N VAL A 107 -8.09 -8.95 2.08
CA VAL A 107 -9.49 -8.70 1.74
C VAL A 107 -9.57 -7.85 0.48
N LYS A 108 -10.67 -7.96 -0.26
CA LYS A 108 -10.89 -7.21 -1.51
C LYS A 108 -11.88 -6.07 -1.25
N PRO A 109 -11.42 -4.86 -0.96
CA PRO A 109 -12.28 -3.69 -0.89
C PRO A 109 -12.66 -3.20 -2.29
N TYR A 110 -13.80 -2.52 -2.34
CA TYR A 110 -14.29 -1.75 -3.47
C TYR A 110 -13.84 -0.31 -3.30
N ILE A 111 -12.95 0.14 -4.17
CA ILE A 111 -12.25 1.42 -4.04
C ILE A 111 -12.88 2.42 -5.00
N GLU A 112 -13.36 3.55 -4.49
CA GLU A 112 -13.94 4.67 -5.28
C GLU A 112 -15.08 4.26 -6.22
N VAL A 113 -15.81 3.20 -5.88
CA VAL A 113 -17.00 2.76 -6.65
C VAL A 113 -18.25 3.47 -6.13
N TRP A 114 -18.38 3.47 -4.81
CA TRP A 114 -19.45 4.12 -4.06
C TRP A 114 -18.82 4.97 -2.97
N LYS A 115 -19.46 6.07 -2.61
CA LYS A 115 -18.95 6.96 -1.55
C LYS A 115 -19.09 6.33 -0.17
N ASN A 116 -20.21 5.67 0.06
CA ASN A 116 -20.59 5.04 1.33
C ASN A 116 -21.66 3.96 1.07
N GLY A 117 -22.08 3.26 2.12
CA GLY A 117 -23.13 2.24 2.05
C GLY A 117 -24.50 2.78 1.60
N THR A 118 -24.80 4.05 1.90
CA THR A 118 -26.07 4.66 1.47
C THR A 118 -26.11 4.85 -0.04
N ASP A 119 -25.03 5.36 -0.63
CA ASP A 119 -24.83 5.51 -2.08
C ASP A 119 -24.88 4.15 -2.80
N LEU A 120 -24.33 3.09 -2.18
CA LEU A 120 -24.47 1.72 -2.66
C LEU A 120 -25.94 1.29 -2.72
N HIS A 121 -26.69 1.43 -1.63
CA HIS A 121 -28.08 1.01 -1.55
C HIS A 121 -29.00 1.82 -2.47
N GLU A 122 -28.74 3.11 -2.65
CA GLU A 122 -29.44 3.95 -3.64
C GLU A 122 -29.19 3.45 -5.07
N ASN A 123 -27.95 3.11 -5.41
CA ASN A 123 -27.61 2.56 -6.72
C ASN A 123 -28.29 1.21 -7.00
N LEU A 124 -28.38 0.35 -5.97
CA LEU A 124 -29.09 -0.93 -6.06
C LEU A 124 -30.59 -0.72 -6.32
N PHE A 125 -31.19 0.26 -5.65
CA PHE A 125 -32.59 0.61 -5.85
C PHE A 125 -32.84 1.12 -7.28
N GLU A 126 -31.97 1.97 -7.82
CA GLU A 126 -32.09 2.44 -9.20
C GLU A 126 -31.98 1.31 -10.23
N LYS A 127 -31.11 0.32 -9.98
CA LYS A 127 -30.82 -0.76 -10.92
C LYS A 127 -31.83 -1.91 -10.85
N TYR A 128 -32.24 -2.29 -9.65
CA TYR A 128 -33.05 -3.50 -9.40
C TYR A 128 -34.42 -3.21 -8.78
N GLY A 129 -34.70 -1.96 -8.40
CA GLY A 129 -35.95 -1.57 -7.73
C GLY A 129 -36.00 -1.91 -6.25
N HIS A 130 -34.90 -2.40 -5.67
CA HIS A 130 -34.79 -2.84 -4.28
C HIS A 130 -33.53 -2.27 -3.63
N TYR A 131 -33.64 -1.84 -2.39
CA TYR A 131 -32.49 -1.31 -1.64
C TYR A 131 -31.49 -2.41 -1.24
N GLY A 132 -31.91 -3.66 -1.07
CA GLY A 132 -31.02 -4.74 -0.60
C GLY A 132 -30.71 -4.65 0.90
N ASN A 133 -31.64 -4.11 1.69
CA ASN A 133 -31.54 -4.02 3.13
C ASN A 133 -32.40 -5.12 3.82
N ILE A 134 -32.36 -5.22 5.15
CA ILE A 134 -33.07 -6.29 5.89
C ILE A 134 -34.61 -6.27 5.71
N SER A 135 -35.16 -5.15 5.26
CA SER A 135 -36.60 -4.96 5.03
C SER A 135 -36.98 -5.08 3.55
N ASP A 136 -36.00 -5.05 2.64
CA ASP A 136 -36.19 -5.01 1.19
C ASP A 136 -35.05 -5.75 0.50
N TYR A 137 -35.24 -7.06 0.35
CA TYR A 137 -34.24 -7.99 -0.18
C TYR A 137 -34.08 -7.85 -1.69
N LEU A 138 -32.86 -8.04 -2.18
CA LEU A 138 -32.61 -8.14 -3.62
C LEU A 138 -32.95 -9.55 -4.16
N PRO A 139 -33.45 -9.65 -5.41
CA PRO A 139 -33.60 -10.92 -6.11
C PRO A 139 -32.27 -11.66 -6.25
N ASN A 140 -32.30 -12.98 -6.31
CA ASN A 140 -31.09 -13.79 -6.39
C ASN A 140 -30.33 -13.60 -7.72
N GLU A 141 -31.02 -13.23 -8.81
CA GLU A 141 -30.40 -12.91 -10.08
C GLU A 141 -29.45 -11.69 -9.96
N ALA A 142 -29.82 -10.71 -9.13
CA ALA A 142 -29.00 -9.52 -8.90
C ALA A 142 -27.66 -9.85 -8.22
N LYS A 143 -27.57 -10.98 -7.51
CA LYS A 143 -26.36 -11.42 -6.81
C LYS A 143 -25.25 -11.84 -7.78
N GLU A 144 -25.60 -12.58 -8.83
CA GLU A 144 -24.65 -13.00 -9.86
C GLU A 144 -24.20 -11.79 -10.68
N ASP A 145 -25.14 -10.96 -11.12
CA ASP A 145 -24.87 -9.73 -11.86
C ASP A 145 -23.95 -8.77 -11.10
N LEU A 146 -24.23 -8.55 -9.81
CA LEU A 146 -23.41 -7.69 -8.96
C LEU A 146 -21.98 -8.26 -8.82
N LYS A 147 -21.86 -9.58 -8.62
CA LYS A 147 -20.55 -10.22 -8.48
C LYS A 147 -19.71 -10.11 -9.76
N GLU A 148 -20.32 -10.26 -10.94
CA GLU A 148 -19.62 -10.09 -12.21
C GLU A 148 -19.14 -8.65 -12.43
N GLU A 149 -20.01 -7.68 -12.12
CA GLU A 149 -19.68 -6.26 -12.18
C GLU A 149 -18.53 -5.91 -11.23
N MET A 150 -18.62 -6.41 -10.00
CA MET A 150 -17.58 -6.27 -8.98
C MET A 150 -16.24 -6.87 -9.42
N ASP A 151 -16.24 -8.08 -9.97
CA ASP A 151 -15.03 -8.73 -10.48
C ASP A 151 -14.43 -7.98 -11.68
N ARG A 152 -15.27 -7.37 -12.53
CA ARG A 152 -14.81 -6.48 -13.61
C ARG A 152 -14.10 -5.25 -13.04
N ILE A 153 -14.75 -4.52 -12.14
CA ILE A 153 -14.19 -3.32 -11.51
C ILE A 153 -12.87 -3.66 -10.78
N CYS A 154 -12.83 -4.78 -10.07
CA CYS A 154 -11.62 -5.20 -9.36
C CYS A 154 -10.44 -5.47 -10.31
N ARG A 155 -10.69 -6.06 -11.49
CA ARG A 155 -9.66 -6.28 -12.51
C ARG A 155 -9.15 -4.96 -13.08
N GLU A 156 -10.04 -4.02 -13.35
CA GLU A 156 -9.69 -2.69 -13.84
C GLU A 156 -8.83 -1.92 -12.83
N LEU A 157 -9.24 -1.87 -11.57
CA LEU A 157 -8.49 -1.25 -10.47
C LEU A 157 -7.16 -1.96 -10.16
N THR A 158 -7.05 -3.25 -10.44
CA THR A 158 -5.78 -3.98 -10.32
C THR A 158 -4.79 -3.56 -11.39
N ALA A 159 -5.26 -3.32 -12.62
CA ALA A 159 -4.45 -2.82 -13.72
C ALA A 159 -4.11 -1.33 -13.57
N ARG A 160 -5.03 -0.54 -13.01
CA ARG A 160 -4.90 0.90 -12.78
C ARG A 160 -5.27 1.21 -11.33
N PRO A 161 -4.32 1.08 -10.39
CA PRO A 161 -4.59 1.33 -8.99
C PRO A 161 -4.94 2.80 -8.75
N PHE A 162 -5.86 3.03 -7.82
CA PHE A 162 -6.25 4.36 -7.39
C PHE A 162 -5.09 5.02 -6.63
N ILE A 163 -4.85 6.30 -6.88
CA ILE A 163 -3.77 7.06 -6.25
C ILE A 163 -4.37 7.82 -5.07
N LEU A 164 -3.95 7.48 -3.85
CA LEU A 164 -4.46 8.13 -2.66
C LEU A 164 -3.90 9.55 -2.51
N ASP A 165 -4.77 10.47 -2.11
CA ASP A 165 -4.38 11.78 -1.61
C ASP A 165 -4.06 11.68 -0.12
N VAL A 166 -2.79 11.94 0.24
CA VAL A 166 -2.32 11.90 1.63
C VAL A 166 -2.93 12.99 2.51
N ASN A 167 -3.55 14.01 1.92
CA ASN A 167 -4.20 15.09 2.66
C ASN A 167 -5.66 14.80 2.99
N LYS A 168 -6.21 13.71 2.45
CA LYS A 168 -7.60 13.31 2.66
C LYS A 168 -7.67 12.05 3.53
N PRO A 169 -8.64 11.96 4.45
CA PRO A 169 -8.88 10.72 5.15
C PRO A 169 -9.31 9.63 4.15
N LEU A 170 -8.95 8.39 4.46
CA LEU A 170 -9.46 7.21 3.78
C LEU A 170 -10.65 6.72 4.58
N HIS A 171 -11.86 6.88 4.02
CA HIS A 171 -13.07 6.34 4.59
C HIS A 171 -13.16 4.85 4.28
N ILE A 172 -13.28 4.02 5.31
CA ILE A 172 -13.43 2.58 5.17
C ILE A 172 -14.75 2.20 5.83
N GLU A 173 -15.66 1.63 5.06
CA GLU A 173 -16.98 1.24 5.51
C GLU A 173 -17.27 -0.23 5.15
N LYS A 174 -17.81 -0.96 6.10
CA LYS A 174 -18.37 -2.29 5.89
C LYS A 174 -19.89 -2.15 5.82
N ASP A 175 -20.46 -2.66 4.74
CA ASP A 175 -21.89 -2.72 4.53
C ASP A 175 -22.36 -4.14 4.19
N ILE A 176 -23.66 -4.40 4.33
CA ILE A 176 -24.25 -5.72 4.12
C ILE A 176 -25.43 -5.61 3.17
N ILE A 177 -25.31 -6.29 2.03
CA ILE A 177 -26.42 -6.48 1.11
C ILE A 177 -27.18 -7.75 1.48
N TYR A 178 -28.50 -7.64 1.58
CA TYR A 178 -29.41 -8.75 1.82
C TYR A 178 -30.08 -9.19 0.50
N PHE A 179 -30.02 -10.49 0.26
CA PHE A 179 -30.66 -11.20 -0.86
C PHE A 179 -31.70 -12.16 -0.29
N GLU A 180 -32.62 -12.63 -1.14
CA GLU A 180 -33.62 -13.62 -0.73
C GLU A 180 -32.99 -14.91 -0.15
N ASP A 181 -31.83 -15.32 -0.68
CA ASP A 181 -31.11 -16.55 -0.27
C ASP A 181 -30.01 -16.34 0.77
N GLY A 182 -29.77 -15.11 1.24
CA GLY A 182 -28.67 -14.84 2.17
C GLY A 182 -28.20 -13.39 2.20
N LYS A 183 -26.92 -13.21 2.50
CA LYS A 183 -26.31 -11.88 2.60
C LYS A 183 -24.90 -11.87 2.03
N MET A 184 -24.44 -10.69 1.63
CA MET A 184 -23.10 -10.42 1.16
C MET A 184 -22.52 -9.23 1.91
N ASP A 185 -21.37 -9.44 2.54
CA ASP A 185 -20.61 -8.37 3.16
C ASP A 185 -19.77 -7.66 2.08
N ILE A 186 -19.80 -6.33 2.09
CA ILE A 186 -19.08 -5.47 1.16
C ILE A 186 -18.23 -4.51 1.96
N LEU A 187 -16.98 -4.35 1.52
CA LEU A 187 -16.04 -3.40 2.10
C LEU A 187 -15.80 -2.27 1.10
N ILE A 188 -16.26 -1.07 1.43
CA ILE A 188 -16.13 0.14 0.62
C ILE A 188 -14.95 0.95 1.15
N VAL A 189 -14.14 1.46 0.24
CA VAL A 189 -13.03 2.35 0.52
C VAL A 189 -13.12 3.57 -0.38
N SER A 190 -13.19 4.77 0.20
CA SER A 190 -13.37 6.01 -0.54
C SER A 190 -12.58 7.17 0.09
N GLN A 191 -12.29 8.21 -0.69
CA GLN A 191 -11.74 9.49 -0.28
C GLN A 191 -12.66 10.59 -0.81
N GLU A 192 -13.38 11.29 0.06
CA GLU A 192 -14.29 12.34 -0.38
C GLU A 192 -13.56 13.45 -1.17
N GLU A 193 -14.15 13.85 -2.30
CA GLU A 193 -13.85 15.15 -2.92
C GLU A 193 -14.51 16.25 -2.09
N THR A 194 -13.72 16.92 -1.26
CA THR A 194 -14.08 18.21 -0.67
C THR A 194 -14.14 19.31 -1.73
#